data_AF-A0A918NJE8-F1
#
_entry.id   AF-A0A918NJE8-F1
#
_cell.length_a   1.000
_cell.length_b   1.000
_cell.length_c   1.000
_cell.angle_alpha   90.00
_cell.angle_beta   90.00
_cell.angle_gamma   90.00
#
_symmetry.space_group_name_H-M   'P 1'
#
loop_
_entity.id
_entity.type
_entity.pdbx_description
1 polymer ?
#
loop_
_entity_poly.entity_id
_entity_poly.type
_entity_poly.pdbx_seq_one_letter_code
_entity_poly.pdbx_strand_id
1 'polypeptide(L)'
;MHRSGTSTLAGTLRACGISFGEVLDQKLPRNEKGLNEPASILYMHEDLLVKSGGAWHNPPTDPEWEPLHKAVRNLFIESRQSERVWAFKDPRTVLVMDGWLEVLPDLGRAGIFRHPAEVASSINDRNQFDLENCFHIWSVYNRALLKLLRNNPFPIVEFVSDADEMLSSFERLIIQLNHEMSDEARGFFDRELKHFERPEIPVPKDALRIYFELQEYAN
;
A
#
# COMPACT_ATOMS: atom_id res chain seq x y z
N MET A 1 0.72 -1.32 -3.73
CA MET A 1 0.37 -0.74 -5.05
C MET A 1 -0.84 0.20 -4.92
N HIS A 2 -0.95 1.21 -5.77
CA HIS A 2 -2.14 2.06 -5.87
C HIS A 2 -3.37 1.21 -6.22
N ARG A 3 -4.57 1.62 -5.76
CA ARG A 3 -5.87 0.95 -6.03
C ARG A 3 -6.01 -0.49 -5.47
N SER A 4 -5.07 -0.95 -4.65
CA SER A 4 -5.16 -2.25 -3.94
C SER A 4 -5.80 -2.17 -2.55
N GLY A 5 -6.48 -1.08 -2.18
CA GLY A 5 -7.10 -0.94 -0.85
C GLY A 5 -6.17 -0.44 0.27
N THR A 6 -5.01 0.13 -0.06
CA THR A 6 -4.04 0.64 0.93
C THR A 6 -4.61 1.72 1.86
N SER A 7 -5.54 2.55 1.38
CA SER A 7 -6.23 3.53 2.24
C SER A 7 -7.21 2.87 3.22
N THR A 8 -7.85 1.76 2.84
CA THR A 8 -8.71 0.98 3.74
C THR A 8 -7.88 0.37 4.87
N LEU A 9 -6.74 -0.27 4.54
CA LEU A 9 -5.81 -0.80 5.54
C LEU A 9 -5.29 0.30 6.49
N ALA A 10 -4.85 1.45 5.93
CA ALA A 10 -4.37 2.56 6.74
C ALA A 10 -5.47 3.14 7.65
N GLY A 11 -6.70 3.25 7.15
CA GLY A 11 -7.85 3.72 7.93
C GLY A 11 -8.18 2.78 9.09
N THR A 12 -8.18 1.47 8.84
CA THR A 12 -8.38 0.46 9.89
C THR A 12 -7.29 0.52 10.95
N LEU A 13 -6.01 0.58 10.57
CA LEU A 13 -4.89 0.71 11.51
C LEU A 13 -4.99 1.99 12.35
N ARG A 14 -5.39 3.11 11.73
CA ARG A 14 -5.64 4.37 12.44
C ARG A 14 -6.78 4.22 13.45
N ALA A 15 -7.86 3.54 13.09
CA ALA A 15 -8.99 3.29 13.98
C ALA A 15 -8.62 2.36 15.16
N CYS A 16 -7.59 1.52 15.01
CA CYS A 16 -6.98 0.75 16.10
C CYS A 16 -6.01 1.58 16.98
N GLY A 17 -5.93 2.90 16.79
CA GLY A 17 -5.14 3.80 17.63
C GLY A 17 -3.68 3.99 17.19
N ILE A 18 -3.28 3.52 16.00
CA ILE A 18 -1.95 3.79 15.46
C ILE A 18 -1.89 5.22 14.92
N SER A 19 -0.89 6.02 15.35
CA SER A 19 -0.74 7.39 14.88
C SER A 19 -0.23 7.42 13.44
N PHE A 20 -0.92 8.14 12.57
CA PHE A 20 -0.42 8.49 11.23
C PHE A 20 0.06 9.96 11.18
N GLY A 21 -0.16 10.70 12.28
CA GLY A 21 -0.07 12.15 12.36
C GLY A 21 -0.78 12.87 11.21
N GLU A 22 -0.24 14.03 10.81
CA GLU A 22 -0.77 14.79 9.69
C GLU A 22 -0.60 14.05 8.36
N VAL A 23 -1.70 13.94 7.62
CA VAL A 23 -1.78 13.31 6.32
C VAL A 23 -2.58 14.18 5.36
N LEU A 24 -2.43 13.93 4.07
CA LEU A 24 -3.27 14.54 3.04
C LEU A 24 -4.68 13.93 3.08
N ASP A 25 -5.57 14.56 3.84
CA ASP A 25 -6.97 14.15 4.03
C ASP A 25 -7.98 15.01 3.23
N GLN A 26 -7.49 16.03 2.51
CA GLN A 26 -8.33 16.90 1.69
C GLN A 26 -9.04 16.10 0.59
N LYS A 27 -10.34 16.34 0.46
CA LYS A 27 -11.19 15.72 -0.57
C LYS A 27 -10.73 16.17 -1.95
N LEU A 28 -10.32 15.24 -2.79
CA LEU A 28 -10.03 15.49 -4.22
C LEU A 28 -11.20 14.98 -5.07
N PRO A 29 -11.48 15.58 -6.25
CA PRO A 29 -12.60 15.18 -7.11
C PRO A 29 -12.60 13.69 -7.53
N ARG A 30 -11.45 13.02 -7.48
CA ARG A 30 -11.28 11.58 -7.79
C ARG A 30 -10.85 10.76 -6.56
N ASN A 31 -10.84 11.36 -5.38
CA ASN A 31 -10.54 10.73 -4.10
C ASN A 31 -11.22 11.51 -2.96
N GLU A 32 -12.51 11.23 -2.77
CA GLU A 32 -13.37 11.95 -1.81
C GLU A 32 -12.93 11.83 -0.34
N LYS A 33 -12.00 10.92 -0.03
CA LYS A 33 -11.55 10.59 1.33
C LYS A 33 -10.14 11.09 1.65
N GLY A 34 -9.50 11.78 0.69
CA GLY A 34 -8.09 12.13 0.80
C GLY A 34 -7.18 10.92 0.57
N LEU A 35 -5.90 11.20 0.51
CA LEU A 35 -4.86 10.25 0.17
C LEU A 35 -4.55 9.34 1.38
N ASN A 36 -4.44 9.90 2.61
CA ASN A 36 -3.86 9.25 3.80
C ASN A 36 -2.32 9.07 3.76
N GLU A 37 -1.66 9.65 2.77
CA GLU A 37 -0.21 9.78 2.69
C GLU A 37 0.25 11.03 3.47
N PRO A 38 1.33 10.96 4.26
CA PRO A 38 2.02 12.17 4.71
C PRO A 38 2.61 12.92 3.50
N ALA A 39 2.40 14.23 3.43
CA ALA A 39 2.82 15.04 2.29
C ALA A 39 4.33 14.93 2.01
N SER A 40 5.16 14.97 3.05
CA SER A 40 6.61 14.83 2.94
C SER A 40 7.03 13.50 2.29
N ILE A 41 6.37 12.39 2.66
CA ILE A 41 6.67 11.07 2.12
C ILE A 41 6.19 10.93 0.68
N LEU A 42 4.99 11.43 0.39
CA LEU A 42 4.45 11.46 -0.96
C LEU A 42 5.41 12.15 -1.94
N TYR A 43 5.80 13.39 -1.61
CA TYR A 43 6.66 14.20 -2.49
C TYR A 43 8.09 13.65 -2.56
N MET A 44 8.62 13.14 -1.44
CA MET A 44 9.94 12.51 -1.43
C MET A 44 9.98 11.25 -2.31
N HIS A 45 8.97 10.36 -2.22
CA HIS A 45 8.91 9.18 -3.07
C HIS A 45 8.70 9.55 -4.55
N GLU A 46 7.91 10.59 -4.84
CA GLU A 46 7.74 11.07 -6.21
C GLU A 46 9.05 11.61 -6.80
N ASP A 47 9.76 12.48 -6.08
CA ASP A 47 11.07 13.00 -6.51
C ASP A 47 12.10 11.87 -6.67
N LEU A 48 12.15 10.93 -5.74
CA LEU A 48 13.05 9.78 -5.82
C LEU A 48 12.86 8.95 -7.08
N LEU A 49 11.60 8.62 -7.43
CA LEU A 49 11.32 7.90 -8.67
C LEU A 49 11.69 8.72 -9.91
N VAL A 50 11.38 10.02 -9.92
CA VAL A 50 11.69 10.93 -11.05
C VAL A 50 13.19 11.05 -11.25
N LYS A 51 13.97 11.23 -10.19
CA LYS A 51 15.44 11.30 -10.22
C LYS A 51 16.07 9.99 -10.70
N SER A 52 15.42 8.88 -10.38
CA SER A 52 15.80 7.55 -10.86
C SER A 52 15.31 7.25 -12.29
N GLY A 53 14.76 8.24 -12.99
CA GLY A 53 14.33 8.11 -14.39
C GLY A 53 12.97 7.44 -14.60
N GLY A 54 12.15 7.34 -13.55
CA GLY A 54 10.84 6.68 -13.59
C GLY A 54 9.72 7.50 -12.96
N ALA A 55 8.57 6.85 -12.79
CA ALA A 55 7.39 7.41 -12.15
C ALA A 55 6.57 6.29 -11.51
N TRP A 56 5.51 6.63 -10.77
CA TRP A 56 4.66 5.61 -10.14
C TRP A 56 4.04 4.61 -11.15
N HIS A 57 3.78 5.04 -12.39
CA HIS A 57 3.19 4.24 -13.48
C HIS A 57 4.22 3.69 -14.48
N ASN A 58 5.49 4.01 -14.26
CA ASN A 58 6.62 3.42 -14.97
C ASN A 58 7.81 3.37 -13.99
N PRO A 59 7.76 2.50 -12.97
CA PRO A 59 8.77 2.52 -11.91
C PRO A 59 10.16 2.20 -12.45
N PRO A 60 11.21 2.88 -11.98
CA PRO A 60 12.57 2.51 -12.33
C PRO A 60 12.95 1.19 -11.68
N THR A 61 13.91 0.47 -12.28
CA THR A 61 14.32 -0.86 -11.80
C THR A 61 14.96 -0.81 -10.41
N ASP A 62 15.88 0.15 -10.21
CA ASP A 62 16.62 0.31 -8.96
C ASP A 62 16.57 1.79 -8.54
N PRO A 63 15.53 2.22 -7.81
CA PRO A 63 15.43 3.60 -7.34
C PRO A 63 16.52 3.95 -6.32
N GLU A 64 17.22 5.07 -6.52
CA GLU A 64 18.35 5.47 -5.68
C GLU A 64 17.98 6.56 -4.66
N TRP A 65 18.39 6.35 -3.40
CA TRP A 65 18.19 7.32 -2.33
C TRP A 65 19.30 8.38 -2.29
N GLU A 66 19.05 9.53 -2.90
CA GLU A 66 19.90 10.73 -2.76
C GLU A 66 19.94 11.32 -1.32
N PRO A 67 20.95 12.14 -0.98
CA PRO A 67 21.07 12.78 0.34
C PRO A 67 19.83 13.55 0.79
N LEU A 68 19.13 14.23 -0.14
CA LEU A 68 17.89 14.95 0.17
C LEU A 68 16.79 13.99 0.65
N HIS A 69 16.58 12.86 -0.03
CA HIS A 69 15.60 11.85 0.38
C HIS A 69 15.91 11.31 1.77
N LYS A 70 17.19 11.02 2.05
CA LYS A 70 17.62 10.56 3.39
C LYS A 70 17.37 11.63 4.47
N ALA A 71 17.61 12.90 4.17
CA ALA A 71 17.33 14.00 5.09
C ALA A 71 15.82 14.13 5.38
N VAL A 72 14.96 14.07 4.35
CA VAL A 72 13.50 14.12 4.52
C VAL A 72 12.99 12.91 5.33
N ARG A 73 13.46 11.70 5.04
CA ARG A 73 13.17 10.48 5.82
C ARG A 73 13.54 10.65 7.28
N ASN A 74 14.76 11.13 7.57
CA ASN A 74 15.24 11.28 8.94
C ASN A 74 14.43 12.34 9.71
N LEU A 75 14.13 13.49 9.10
CA LEU A 75 13.27 14.52 9.70
C LEU A 75 11.85 14.00 9.93
N PHE A 76 11.31 13.20 9.02
CA PHE A 76 10.02 12.56 9.20
C PHE A 76 10.02 11.64 10.43
N ILE A 77 11.04 10.77 10.56
CA ILE A 77 11.18 9.87 11.71
C ILE A 77 11.33 10.68 13.01
N GLU A 78 12.16 11.72 13.01
CA GLU A 78 12.37 12.60 14.16
C GLU A 78 11.07 13.28 14.61
N SER A 79 10.25 13.74 13.67
CA SER A 79 8.94 14.34 13.95
C SER A 79 7.93 13.39 14.62
N ARG A 80 8.23 12.09 14.68
CA ARG A 80 7.38 11.05 15.27
C ARG A 80 7.88 10.54 16.62
N GLN A 81 8.97 11.09 17.16
CA GLN A 81 9.56 10.59 18.42
C GLN A 81 8.64 10.69 19.64
N SER A 82 7.66 11.60 19.64
CA SER A 82 6.67 11.72 20.71
C SER A 82 5.56 10.67 20.64
N GLU A 83 5.44 9.95 19.53
CA GLU A 83 4.39 8.95 19.31
C GLU A 83 4.84 7.60 19.84
N ARG A 84 4.00 6.93 20.64
CA ARG A 84 4.31 5.59 21.16
C ARG A 84 4.42 4.56 20.05
N VAL A 85 3.48 4.60 19.10
CA VAL A 85 3.46 3.79 17.88
C VAL A 85 2.95 4.67 16.75
N TRP A 86 3.69 4.72 15.66
CA TRP A 86 3.30 5.47 14.47
C TRP A 86 3.46 4.61 13.21
N ALA A 87 2.71 4.97 12.19
CA ALA A 87 2.80 4.39 10.86
C ALA A 87 2.67 5.48 9.79
N PHE A 88 3.04 5.13 8.57
CA PHE A 88 2.73 5.92 7.40
C PHE A 88 2.33 4.99 6.27
N LYS A 89 1.62 5.53 5.30
CA LYS A 89 1.23 4.80 4.11
C LYS A 89 1.64 5.60 2.90
N ASP A 90 2.33 4.95 1.98
CA ASP A 90 2.48 5.39 0.60
C ASP A 90 2.59 4.14 -0.29
N PRO A 91 1.79 3.98 -1.37
CA PRO A 91 1.81 2.77 -2.16
C PRO A 91 3.16 2.48 -2.84
N ARG A 92 4.03 3.49 -2.98
CA ARG A 92 5.37 3.41 -3.59
C ARG A 92 6.42 2.95 -2.61
N THR A 93 6.13 2.89 -1.30
CA THR A 93 7.08 2.40 -0.28
C THR A 93 7.65 1.02 -0.63
N VAL A 94 6.86 0.13 -1.24
CA VAL A 94 7.34 -1.20 -1.67
C VAL A 94 8.46 -1.15 -2.70
N LEU A 95 8.57 -0.06 -3.48
CA LEU A 95 9.61 0.14 -4.49
C LEU A 95 10.90 0.69 -3.90
N VAL A 96 10.82 1.36 -2.75
CA VAL A 96 11.93 2.14 -2.16
C VAL A 96 12.24 1.69 -0.72
N MET A 97 11.79 0.48 -0.35
CA MET A 97 11.83 -0.04 1.03
C MET A 97 13.25 -0.12 1.61
N ASP A 98 14.25 -0.37 0.76
CA ASP A 98 15.64 -0.54 1.21
C ASP A 98 16.17 0.69 1.96
N GLY A 99 15.80 1.90 1.53
CA GLY A 99 16.16 3.12 2.25
C GLY A 99 15.41 3.30 3.57
N TRP A 100 14.24 2.71 3.75
CA TRP A 100 13.59 2.70 5.07
C TRP A 100 14.26 1.71 6.02
N LEU A 101 14.57 0.51 5.53
CA LEU A 101 15.22 -0.55 6.30
C LEU A 101 16.67 -0.21 6.69
N GLU A 102 17.35 0.69 5.95
CA GLU A 102 18.68 1.22 6.29
C GLU A 102 18.74 1.83 7.70
N VAL A 103 17.66 2.49 8.14
CA VAL A 103 17.61 3.20 9.44
C VAL A 103 16.57 2.64 10.40
N LEU A 104 15.60 1.87 9.90
CA LEU A 104 14.59 1.16 10.68
C LEU A 104 14.63 -0.34 10.33
N PRO A 105 15.67 -1.09 10.75
CA PRO A 105 15.82 -2.50 10.41
C PRO A 105 14.67 -3.37 10.96
N ASP A 106 14.10 -2.95 12.10
CA ASP A 106 12.99 -3.63 12.78
C ASP A 106 11.62 -3.03 12.43
N LEU A 107 11.51 -2.34 11.29
CA LEU A 107 10.25 -1.73 10.85
C LEU A 107 9.13 -2.78 10.72
N GLY A 108 8.08 -2.61 11.52
CA GLY A 108 6.81 -3.33 11.36
C GLY A 108 6.18 -3.02 10.01
N ARG A 109 5.73 -4.07 9.30
CA ARG A 109 5.21 -3.96 7.94
C ARG A 109 3.86 -4.67 7.84
N ALA A 110 2.96 -4.06 7.07
CA ALA A 110 1.66 -4.62 6.74
C ALA A 110 1.40 -4.38 5.25
N GLY A 111 0.99 -5.41 4.52
CA GLY A 111 0.74 -5.33 3.08
C GLY A 111 -0.72 -5.56 2.73
N ILE A 112 -1.12 -5.03 1.58
CA ILE A 112 -2.38 -5.38 0.94
C ILE A 112 -2.16 -5.45 -0.57
N PHE A 113 -2.70 -6.50 -1.18
CA PHE A 113 -2.76 -6.67 -2.62
C PHE A 113 -4.20 -6.90 -3.05
N ARG A 114 -4.44 -6.86 -4.35
CA ARG A 114 -5.78 -7.05 -4.93
C ARG A 114 -5.65 -7.74 -6.27
N HIS A 115 -6.69 -8.48 -6.66
CA HIS A 115 -6.71 -9.20 -7.92
C HIS A 115 -6.31 -8.30 -9.11
N PRO A 116 -5.43 -8.77 -10.01
CA PRO A 116 -4.86 -7.95 -11.09
C PRO A 116 -5.92 -7.33 -12.02
N ALA A 117 -6.99 -8.06 -12.35
CA ALA A 117 -8.07 -7.53 -13.21
C ALA A 117 -8.76 -6.29 -12.59
N GLU A 118 -9.00 -6.31 -11.29
CA GLU A 118 -9.68 -5.21 -10.60
C GLU A 118 -8.80 -3.97 -10.52
N VAL A 119 -7.51 -4.16 -10.20
CA VAL A 119 -6.56 -3.05 -10.17
C VAL A 119 -6.36 -2.48 -11.57
N ALA A 120 -6.21 -3.35 -12.58
CA ALA A 120 -6.00 -2.91 -13.95
C ALA A 120 -7.18 -2.12 -14.50
N SER A 121 -8.41 -2.63 -14.33
CA SER A 121 -9.65 -1.90 -14.67
C SER A 121 -9.69 -0.56 -13.95
N SER A 122 -9.38 -0.54 -12.65
CA SER A 122 -9.47 0.69 -11.88
C SER A 122 -8.43 1.75 -12.27
N ILE A 123 -7.23 1.35 -12.70
CA ILE A 123 -6.22 2.26 -13.24
C ILE A 123 -6.66 2.74 -14.62
N ASN A 124 -7.13 1.84 -15.49
CA ASN A 124 -7.64 2.17 -16.83
C ASN A 124 -8.75 3.24 -16.75
N ASP A 125 -9.77 3.04 -15.92
CA ASP A 125 -10.87 3.99 -15.76
C ASP A 125 -10.38 5.39 -15.33
N ARG A 126 -9.44 5.44 -14.39
CA ARG A 126 -8.96 6.69 -13.79
C ARG A 126 -7.96 7.43 -14.68
N ASN A 127 -7.03 6.70 -15.29
CA ASN A 127 -5.83 7.23 -15.92
C ASN A 127 -5.84 7.08 -17.44
N GLN A 128 -6.78 6.31 -18.00
CA GLN A 128 -6.93 6.06 -19.44
C GLN A 128 -5.69 5.41 -20.07
N PHE A 129 -4.94 4.64 -19.28
CA PHE A 129 -3.85 3.77 -19.77
C PHE A 129 -4.43 2.49 -20.36
N ASP A 130 -3.80 1.92 -21.38
CA ASP A 130 -4.21 0.60 -21.89
C ASP A 130 -4.06 -0.50 -20.81
N LEU A 131 -4.81 -1.59 -20.98
CA LEU A 131 -4.85 -2.68 -20.01
C LEU A 131 -3.49 -3.39 -19.86
N GLU A 132 -2.71 -3.49 -20.94
CA GLU A 132 -1.39 -4.13 -20.91
C GLU A 132 -0.45 -3.37 -19.97
N ASN A 133 -0.39 -2.05 -20.10
CA ASN A 133 0.35 -1.18 -19.21
C ASN A 133 -0.19 -1.25 -17.78
N CYS A 134 -1.51 -1.29 -17.60
CA CYS A 134 -2.11 -1.44 -16.26
C CYS A 134 -1.67 -2.74 -15.56
N PHE A 135 -1.64 -3.87 -16.29
CA PHE A 135 -1.12 -5.14 -15.77
C PHE A 135 0.39 -5.09 -15.53
N HIS A 136 1.15 -4.42 -16.39
CA HIS A 136 2.58 -4.21 -16.20
C HIS A 136 2.85 -3.49 -14.88
N ILE A 137 2.18 -2.35 -14.62
CA ILE A 137 2.29 -1.59 -13.38
C ILE A 137 1.94 -2.48 -12.18
N TRP A 138 0.83 -3.22 -12.25
CA TRP A 138 0.43 -4.14 -11.18
C TRP A 138 1.53 -5.17 -10.88
N SER A 139 2.10 -5.79 -11.92
CA SER A 139 3.14 -6.82 -11.77
C SER A 139 4.44 -6.25 -11.20
N VAL A 140 4.84 -5.02 -11.57
CA VAL A 140 6.05 -4.39 -11.03
C VAL A 140 5.95 -4.21 -9.52
N TYR A 141 4.85 -3.63 -9.02
CA TYR A 141 4.69 -3.41 -7.58
C TYR A 141 4.55 -4.72 -6.80
N ASN A 142 3.82 -5.69 -7.34
CA ASN A 142 3.58 -6.94 -6.64
C ASN A 142 4.78 -7.89 -6.68
N ARG A 143 5.66 -7.79 -7.70
CA ARG A 143 7.00 -8.39 -7.65
C ARG A 143 7.87 -7.76 -6.56
N ALA A 144 7.83 -6.44 -6.44
CA ALA A 144 8.55 -5.76 -5.35
C ALA A 144 8.03 -6.21 -3.97
N LEU A 145 6.71 -6.32 -3.80
CA LEU A 145 6.09 -6.88 -2.60
C LEU A 145 6.55 -8.32 -2.33
N LEU A 146 6.51 -9.21 -3.32
CA LEU A 146 7.00 -10.59 -3.19
C LEU A 146 8.48 -10.65 -2.80
N LYS A 147 9.33 -9.78 -3.37
CA LYS A 147 10.75 -9.70 -2.99
C LYS A 147 10.90 -9.39 -1.49
N LEU A 148 10.11 -8.46 -0.97
CA LEU A 148 10.11 -8.13 0.45
C LEU A 148 9.64 -9.30 1.31
N LEU A 149 8.58 -9.99 0.91
CA LEU A 149 8.02 -11.14 1.62
C LEU A 149 9.00 -12.32 1.67
N ARG A 150 9.65 -12.62 0.55
CA ARG A 150 10.67 -13.68 0.46
C ARG A 150 11.89 -13.38 1.34
N ASN A 151 12.26 -12.11 1.48
CA ASN A 151 13.41 -11.71 2.29
C ASN A 151 13.11 -11.75 3.80
N ASN A 152 11.96 -11.20 4.20
CA ASN A 152 11.54 -11.20 5.59
C ASN A 152 10.00 -11.09 5.63
N PRO A 153 9.29 -12.23 5.79
CA PRO A 153 7.83 -12.28 5.76
C PRO A 153 7.18 -11.33 6.76
N PHE A 154 6.03 -10.77 6.36
CA PHE A 154 5.21 -9.91 7.21
C PHE A 154 3.74 -10.07 6.82
N PRO A 155 2.79 -9.70 7.70
CA PRO A 155 1.37 -9.83 7.45
C PRO A 155 0.93 -9.11 6.18
N ILE A 156 0.21 -9.82 5.30
CA ILE A 156 -0.47 -9.25 4.15
C ILE A 156 -1.89 -9.78 4.04
N VAL A 157 -2.74 -9.04 3.36
CA VAL A 157 -4.12 -9.46 3.06
C VAL A 157 -4.46 -9.22 1.59
N GLU A 158 -5.33 -10.07 1.06
CA GLU A 158 -6.00 -9.82 -0.21
C GLU A 158 -7.20 -8.89 0.03
N PHE A 159 -7.31 -7.83 -0.76
CA PHE A 159 -8.50 -7.02 -0.82
C PHE A 159 -9.60 -7.78 -1.58
N VAL A 160 -10.65 -8.17 -0.87
CA VAL A 160 -11.86 -8.81 -1.41
C VAL A 160 -13.09 -7.92 -1.22
N SER A 161 -14.13 -8.17 -2.01
CA SER A 161 -15.39 -7.39 -1.99
C SER A 161 -16.36 -7.81 -0.89
N ASP A 162 -16.18 -9.00 -0.33
CA ASP A 162 -17.01 -9.52 0.76
C ASP A 162 -16.60 -8.90 2.09
N ALA A 163 -17.55 -8.28 2.81
CA ALA A 163 -17.21 -7.52 4.01
C ALA A 163 -16.78 -8.39 5.19
N ASP A 164 -17.40 -9.54 5.37
CA ASP A 164 -17.10 -10.41 6.50
C ASP A 164 -15.73 -11.09 6.30
N GLU A 165 -15.43 -11.53 5.07
CA GLU A 165 -14.13 -12.11 4.72
C GLU A 165 -12.99 -11.11 4.89
N MET A 166 -13.22 -9.87 4.45
CA MET A 166 -12.21 -8.82 4.45
C MET A 166 -11.98 -8.28 5.86
N LEU A 167 -13.04 -8.16 6.68
CA LEU A 167 -12.93 -7.85 8.10
C LEU A 167 -12.15 -8.94 8.85
N SER A 168 -12.47 -10.21 8.61
CA SER A 168 -11.77 -11.35 9.22
C SER A 168 -10.28 -11.34 8.86
N SER A 169 -9.93 -10.98 7.63
CA SER A 169 -8.55 -10.89 7.17
C SER A 169 -7.79 -9.74 7.86
N PHE A 170 -8.44 -8.59 8.04
CA PHE A 170 -7.88 -7.48 8.81
C PHE A 170 -7.71 -7.80 10.29
N GLU A 171 -8.65 -8.51 10.93
CA GLU A 171 -8.49 -8.95 12.32
C GLU A 171 -7.25 -9.83 12.49
N ARG A 172 -7.04 -10.81 11.60
CA ARG A 172 -5.83 -11.65 11.61
C ARG A 172 -4.56 -10.82 11.44
N LEU A 173 -4.53 -9.90 10.46
CA LEU A 173 -3.38 -9.03 10.21
C LEU A 173 -3.06 -8.16 11.43
N ILE A 174 -4.07 -7.56 12.07
CA ILE A 174 -3.88 -6.66 13.22
C ILE A 174 -3.33 -7.42 14.43
N ILE A 175 -3.83 -8.64 14.67
CA ILE A 175 -3.31 -9.53 15.72
C ILE A 175 -1.85 -9.87 15.46
N GLN A 176 -1.47 -10.18 14.21
CA GLN A 176 -0.08 -10.46 13.84
C GLN A 176 0.85 -9.25 14.01
N LEU A 177 0.30 -8.02 13.99
CA LEU A 177 1.02 -6.79 14.32
C LEU A 177 1.09 -6.51 15.83
N ASN A 178 0.62 -7.42 16.68
CA ASN A 178 0.50 -7.26 18.13
C ASN A 178 -0.41 -6.08 18.53
N HIS A 179 -1.48 -5.87 17.78
CA HIS A 179 -2.54 -4.90 18.08
C HIS A 179 -3.89 -5.61 18.23
N GLU A 180 -4.87 -4.90 18.79
CA GLU A 180 -6.24 -5.38 18.94
C GLU A 180 -7.19 -4.62 18.01
N MET A 181 -8.13 -5.33 17.40
CA MET A 181 -9.18 -4.71 16.59
C MET A 181 -10.19 -4.01 17.52
N SER A 182 -10.29 -2.69 17.38
CA SER A 182 -11.24 -1.84 18.12
C SER A 182 -12.64 -1.86 17.49
N ASP A 183 -13.66 -1.51 18.28
CA ASP A 183 -15.03 -1.41 17.77
C ASP A 183 -15.17 -0.25 16.77
N GLU A 184 -14.40 0.82 16.95
CA GLU A 184 -14.30 1.90 15.97
C GLU A 184 -13.75 1.40 14.63
N ALA A 185 -12.76 0.51 14.63
CA ALA A 185 -12.19 -0.05 13.43
C ALA A 185 -13.17 -0.98 12.70
N ARG A 186 -13.95 -1.78 13.44
CA ARG A 186 -15.05 -2.58 12.88
C ARG A 186 -16.10 -1.68 12.23
N GLY A 187 -16.52 -0.62 12.92
CA GLY A 187 -17.52 0.33 12.42
C GLY A 187 -17.04 1.19 11.24
N PHE A 188 -15.74 1.48 11.14
CA PHE A 188 -15.14 2.13 9.97
C PHE A 188 -15.26 1.22 8.74
N PHE A 189 -14.98 -0.06 8.91
CA PHE A 189 -14.94 -1.02 7.81
C PHE A 189 -16.29 -1.21 7.11
N ASP A 190 -17.36 -1.36 7.89
CA ASP A 190 -18.74 -1.52 7.41
C ASP A 190 -19.19 -0.36 6.49
N ARG A 191 -18.65 0.85 6.71
CA ARG A 191 -18.97 2.04 5.89
C ARG A 191 -18.14 2.17 4.62
N GLU A 192 -16.99 1.51 4.56
CA GLU A 192 -15.99 1.70 3.51
C GLU A 192 -16.16 0.74 2.34
N LEU A 193 -16.74 -0.44 2.57
CA LEU A 193 -16.94 -1.41 1.52
C LEU A 193 -18.18 -1.11 0.70
N LYS A 194 -17.96 -0.84 -0.58
CA LYS A 194 -18.97 -0.98 -1.61
C LYS A 194 -18.73 -2.32 -2.30
N HIS A 195 -19.78 -3.11 -2.50
CA HIS A 195 -19.68 -4.27 -3.36
C HIS A 195 -19.30 -3.81 -4.78
N PHE A 196 -18.26 -4.43 -5.33
CA PHE A 196 -17.86 -4.25 -6.72
C PHE A 196 -17.69 -5.64 -7.32
N GLU A 197 -18.25 -5.84 -8.51
CA GLU A 197 -18.04 -7.09 -9.25
C GLU A 197 -16.66 -7.06 -9.89
N ARG A 198 -15.95 -8.21 -9.80
CA ARG A 198 -14.67 -8.39 -10.48
C ARG A 198 -14.92 -8.30 -12.00
N PRO A 199 -14.21 -7.44 -12.73
CA PRO A 199 -14.41 -7.32 -14.16
C PRO A 199 -13.90 -8.58 -14.88
N GLU A 200 -14.65 -9.04 -15.88
CA GLU A 200 -14.27 -10.17 -16.74
C GLU A 200 -13.23 -9.76 -17.77
N ILE A 201 -12.00 -9.51 -17.31
CA ILE A 201 -10.87 -9.12 -18.16
C ILE A 201 -9.83 -10.25 -18.17
N PRO A 202 -9.38 -10.73 -19.35
CA PRO A 202 -8.30 -11.71 -19.43
C PRO A 202 -7.02 -11.20 -18.76
N VAL A 203 -6.56 -11.91 -17.74
CA VAL A 203 -5.34 -11.55 -16.99
C VAL A 203 -4.12 -12.25 -17.61
N PRO A 204 -3.00 -11.54 -17.84
CA PRO A 204 -1.75 -12.16 -18.28
C PRO A 204 -1.26 -13.25 -17.30
N LYS A 205 -0.75 -14.37 -17.84
CA LYS A 205 -0.27 -15.51 -17.03
C LYS A 205 0.78 -15.12 -15.98
N ASP A 206 1.68 -14.20 -16.31
CA ASP A 206 2.71 -13.71 -15.37
C ASP A 206 2.09 -12.97 -14.16
N ALA A 207 1.07 -12.13 -14.41
CA ALA A 207 0.34 -11.44 -13.35
C ALA A 207 -0.43 -12.44 -12.46
N LEU A 208 -1.09 -13.44 -13.06
CA LEU A 208 -1.74 -14.51 -12.29
C LEU A 208 -0.76 -15.30 -11.44
N ARG A 209 0.44 -15.62 -11.96
CA ARG A 209 1.48 -16.32 -11.18
C ARG A 209 1.88 -15.53 -9.92
N ILE A 210 2.14 -14.23 -10.07
CA ILE A 210 2.46 -13.34 -8.95
C ILE A 210 1.29 -13.29 -7.95
N TYR A 211 0.07 -13.22 -8.46
CA TYR A 211 -1.14 -13.14 -7.63
C TYR A 211 -1.32 -14.41 -6.79
N PHE A 212 -1.22 -15.60 -7.40
CA PHE A 212 -1.32 -16.87 -6.67
C PHE A 212 -0.21 -17.03 -5.64
N GLU A 213 1.02 -16.61 -5.95
CA GLU A 213 2.10 -16.63 -4.97
C GLU A 213 1.83 -15.69 -3.80
N LEU A 214 1.28 -14.48 -4.03
CA LEU A 214 0.87 -13.59 -2.94
C LEU A 214 -0.25 -14.20 -2.07
N GLN A 215 -1.17 -14.96 -2.66
CA GLN A 215 -2.21 -15.66 -1.89
C GLN A 215 -1.60 -16.69 -0.92
N GLU A 216 -0.50 -17.36 -1.29
CA GLU A 216 0.20 -18.28 -0.39
C GLU A 216 0.76 -17.57 0.87
N TYR A 217 1.13 -16.29 0.77
CA TYR A 217 1.59 -15.48 1.93
C TYR A 217 0.45 -14.88 2.75
N ALA A 218 -0.77 -14.80 2.21
CA ALA A 218 -1.93 -14.20 2.87
C ALA A 218 -2.76 -15.20 3.69
N ASN A 219 -2.55 -16.50 3.45
CA ASN A 219 -3.25 -17.61 4.09
C ASN A 219 -2.63 -18.02 5.42
#